data_AF-A0A183B1B3-F1
#
_entry.id   AF-A0A183B1B3-F1
#
_cell.length_a   1.000
_cell.length_b   1.000
_cell.length_c   1.000
_cell.angle_alpha   90.00
_cell.angle_beta   90.00
_cell.angle_gamma   90.00
#
_symmetry.space_group_name_H-M   'P 1'
#
loop_
_entity.id
_entity.type
_entity.pdbx_description
1 polymer ?
#
loop_
_entity_poly.entity_id
_entity_poly.type
_entity_poly.pdbx_seq_one_letter_code
_entity_poly.pdbx_strand_id
1 'polypeptide(L)'
;MGLADRAKQCPKGYCYYKYVQSTAATKTAVGNLVTADGGLASTAGPTAGVPDYGGDGRLADNWKLWRIQYEDFRTLTAMDRESSPVQLALFRHMIGPPALRVKNGFTYSPDEYRGDWQVVMAKMEWYYLGESNETYERYIFNQRRQQHSESLDAFVLSLKSLTRSCNFCAYLEESLIRD
;
A
#
# COMPACT_ATOMS: atom_id res chain seq x y z
N MET A 1 -1.21 15.68 32.32
CA MET A 1 -0.52 15.66 31.01
C MET A 1 -1.48 15.04 30.02
N GLY A 2 -1.94 15.80 29.03
CA GLY A 2 -3.09 15.40 28.19
C GLY A 2 -2.71 14.32 27.19
N LEU A 3 -3.69 13.53 26.73
CA LEU A 3 -3.54 12.56 25.63
C LEU A 3 -2.95 13.21 24.35
N ALA A 4 -3.18 14.52 24.16
CA ALA A 4 -2.61 15.34 23.10
C ALA A 4 -1.07 15.51 23.16
N ASP A 5 -0.45 15.37 24.33
CA ASP A 5 1.00 15.54 24.50
C ASP A 5 1.79 14.26 24.17
N ARG A 6 1.14 13.09 24.25
CA ARG A 6 1.79 11.80 23.95
C ARG A 6 1.91 11.49 22.46
N ALA A 7 1.07 12.11 21.62
CA ALA A 7 1.11 11.93 20.16
C ALA A 7 2.30 12.63 19.47
N LYS A 8 3.03 13.51 20.17
CA LYS A 8 4.16 14.26 19.62
C LYS A 8 5.51 13.50 19.62
N GLN A 9 5.55 12.29 20.18
CA GLN A 9 6.79 11.53 20.40
C GLN A 9 6.99 10.36 19.42
N CYS A 10 6.47 10.43 18.19
CA CYS A 10 6.79 9.46 17.15
C CYS A 10 7.61 10.11 16.04
N PRO A 11 8.87 9.68 15.81
CA PRO A 11 9.67 10.16 14.69
C PRO A 11 8.95 9.89 13.36
N LYS A 12 8.84 10.92 12.50
CA LYS A 12 8.06 10.94 11.25
C LYS A 12 8.36 9.81 10.24
N GLY A 13 9.44 9.04 10.42
CA GLY A 13 9.79 7.89 9.57
C GLY A 13 9.44 6.51 10.15
N TYR A 14 9.03 6.41 11.42
CA TYR A 14 8.84 5.11 12.08
C TYR A 14 7.49 4.43 11.76
N CYS A 15 6.46 5.20 11.38
CA CYS A 15 5.13 4.65 11.11
C CYS A 15 4.99 4.07 9.69
N TYR A 16 5.58 4.71 8.67
CA TYR A 16 5.54 4.19 7.29
C TYR A 16 6.29 2.84 7.18
N TYR A 17 7.42 2.70 7.87
CA TYR A 17 8.20 1.46 7.90
C TYR A 17 7.46 0.28 8.56
N LYS A 18 6.55 0.54 9.51
CA LYS A 18 5.72 -0.51 10.14
C LYS A 18 4.50 -0.93 9.31
N TYR A 19 3.97 -0.06 8.46
CA TYR A 19 2.87 -0.40 7.56
C TYR A 19 3.29 -1.45 6.52
N VAL A 20 4.50 -1.33 5.97
CA VAL A 20 5.07 -2.31 5.02
C VAL A 20 5.40 -3.63 5.71
N GLN A 21 5.84 -3.61 6.97
CA GLN A 21 6.20 -4.83 7.70
C GLN A 21 5.01 -5.59 8.30
N SER A 22 3.90 -4.93 8.64
CA SER A 22 2.75 -5.62 9.27
C SER A 22 1.97 -6.50 8.29
N THR A 23 2.05 -6.22 6.98
CA THR A 23 1.43 -7.05 5.94
C THR A 23 2.25 -8.29 5.57
N ALA A 24 3.50 -8.41 6.06
CA ALA A 24 4.36 -9.59 5.83
C ALA A 24 4.16 -10.72 6.85
N ALA A 25 3.28 -10.56 7.86
CA ALA A 25 3.08 -11.52 8.92
C ALA A 25 1.76 -12.29 8.78
N THR A 26 1.67 -13.16 7.77
CA THR A 26 0.80 -14.35 7.82
C THR A 26 1.46 -15.46 7.00
N LYS A 27 2.42 -16.15 7.62
CA LYS A 27 2.89 -17.45 7.13
C LYS A 27 1.76 -18.45 7.29
N THR A 28 1.12 -18.81 6.18
CA THR A 28 0.46 -20.11 6.05
C THR A 28 1.26 -20.91 5.05
N ALA A 29 1.83 -22.04 5.50
CA ALA A 29 2.41 -23.02 4.62
C ALA A 29 1.28 -23.60 3.75
N VAL A 30 1.35 -23.40 2.44
CA VAL A 30 0.50 -24.13 1.48
C VAL A 30 1.43 -24.98 0.65
N GLY A 31 1.16 -26.27 0.67
CA GLY A 31 1.99 -27.34 0.12
C GLY A 31 2.19 -27.25 -1.39
N ASN A 32 3.21 -27.98 -1.83
CA ASN A 32 3.59 -28.14 -3.23
C ASN A 32 2.41 -28.60 -4.08
N LEU A 33 2.05 -27.81 -5.09
CA LEU A 33 1.31 -28.29 -6.25
C LEU A 33 2.33 -28.67 -7.32
N VAL A 34 2.72 -29.95 -7.33
CA VAL A 34 3.31 -30.57 -8.51
C VAL A 34 2.12 -31.00 -9.36
N THR A 35 1.86 -30.31 -10.46
CA THR A 35 1.03 -30.88 -11.53
C THR A 35 1.92 -31.80 -12.36
N ALA A 36 1.54 -33.07 -12.42
CA ALA A 36 1.91 -33.91 -13.56
C ALA A 36 1.42 -33.20 -14.82
N ASP A 37 2.16 -33.32 -15.93
CA ASP A 37 1.95 -32.66 -17.22
C ASP A 37 2.79 -31.37 -17.31
N GLY A 38 3.93 -31.45 -17.99
CA GLY A 38 4.90 -30.37 -18.18
C GLY A 38 4.42 -29.21 -19.06
N GLY A 39 3.19 -28.72 -18.87
CA GLY A 39 2.68 -27.48 -19.47
C GLY A 39 2.75 -26.35 -18.46
N LEU A 40 3.30 -25.19 -18.84
CA LEU A 40 3.13 -23.96 -18.07
C LEU A 40 1.62 -23.69 -17.95
N ALA A 41 1.08 -23.79 -16.75
CA ALA A 41 -0.22 -23.22 -16.44
C ALA A 41 -0.15 -21.72 -16.75
N SER A 42 -0.89 -21.27 -17.77
CA SER A 42 -1.09 -19.85 -18.05
C SER A 42 -1.98 -19.29 -16.93
N THR A 43 -1.38 -19.01 -15.78
CA THR A 43 -1.98 -18.10 -14.81
C THR A 43 -1.86 -16.72 -15.44
N ALA A 44 -2.94 -16.22 -16.02
CA ALA A 44 -3.02 -14.84 -16.44
C ALA A 44 -2.59 -13.96 -15.25
N GLY A 45 -1.40 -13.36 -15.35
CA GLY A 45 -0.94 -12.39 -14.37
C GLY A 45 -1.89 -11.19 -14.32
N PRO A 46 -1.73 -10.28 -13.35
CA PRO A 46 -2.49 -9.04 -13.31
C PRO A 46 -2.44 -8.36 -14.69
N THR A 47 -3.56 -7.79 -15.13
CA THR A 47 -3.60 -6.99 -16.36
C THR A 47 -2.43 -6.01 -16.37
N ALA A 48 -1.58 -6.07 -17.39
CA ALA A 48 -0.42 -5.20 -17.50
C ALA A 48 -0.86 -3.73 -17.46
N GLY A 49 -0.31 -2.97 -16.52
CA GLY A 49 -0.65 -1.57 -16.31
C GLY A 49 -1.43 -1.27 -15.04
N VAL A 50 -1.10 -0.17 -14.38
CA VAL A 50 -2.03 0.50 -13.46
C VAL A 50 -3.15 1.08 -14.33
N PRO A 51 -4.42 0.70 -14.14
CA PRO A 51 -5.50 1.26 -14.96
C PRO A 51 -5.56 2.78 -14.77
N ASP A 52 -5.34 3.53 -15.85
CA ASP A 52 -5.48 4.99 -15.84
C ASP A 52 -6.89 5.34 -16.33
N TYR A 53 -7.77 5.65 -15.39
CA TYR A 53 -9.13 6.07 -15.68
C TYR A 53 -9.35 7.53 -15.28
N GLY A 54 -8.55 8.45 -15.80
CA GLY A 54 -8.85 9.90 -15.88
C GLY A 54 -9.52 10.51 -14.64
N GLY A 55 -8.73 10.81 -13.60
CA GLY A 55 -9.13 11.58 -12.42
C GLY A 55 -8.23 11.27 -11.22
N ASP A 56 -7.73 12.31 -10.53
CA ASP A 56 -6.71 12.17 -9.47
C ASP A 56 -7.17 11.29 -8.30
N GLY A 57 -8.47 11.35 -7.94
CA GLY A 57 -9.05 10.47 -6.93
C GLY A 57 -9.15 9.00 -7.35
N ARG A 58 -9.17 8.71 -8.66
CA ARG A 58 -9.16 7.34 -9.20
C ARG A 58 -7.74 6.78 -9.27
N LEU A 59 -6.73 7.65 -9.40
CA LEU A 59 -5.34 7.24 -9.56
C LEU A 59 -4.80 6.51 -8.32
N ALA A 60 -5.03 7.06 -7.12
CA ALA A 60 -4.60 6.45 -5.87
C ALA A 60 -5.30 5.12 -5.59
N ASP A 61 -6.61 5.03 -5.85
CA ASP A 61 -7.38 3.80 -5.62
C ASP A 61 -7.05 2.71 -6.65
N ASN A 62 -6.82 3.09 -7.92
CA ASN A 62 -6.33 2.17 -8.94
C ASN A 62 -4.94 1.64 -8.59
N TRP A 63 -4.06 2.49 -8.04
CA TRP A 63 -2.75 2.07 -7.55
C TRP A 63 -2.87 1.06 -6.40
N LYS A 64 -3.71 1.34 -5.38
CA LYS A 64 -3.94 0.41 -4.27
C LYS A 64 -4.43 -0.96 -4.76
N LEU A 65 -5.42 -0.98 -5.66
CA LEU A 65 -5.95 -2.21 -6.23
C LEU A 65 -4.90 -2.96 -7.07
N TRP A 66 -4.14 -2.23 -7.87
CA TRP A 66 -3.04 -2.81 -8.66
C TRP A 66 -1.94 -3.38 -7.75
N ARG A 67 -1.57 -2.67 -6.67
CA ARG A 67 -0.57 -3.15 -5.69
C ARG A 67 -1.01 -4.49 -5.11
N ILE A 68 -2.26 -4.61 -4.66
CA ILE A 68 -2.81 -5.86 -4.10
C ILE A 68 -2.54 -7.02 -5.06
N GLN A 69 -2.99 -6.89 -6.30
CA GLN A 69 -2.80 -7.92 -7.32
C GLN A 69 -1.32 -8.21 -7.63
N TYR A 70 -0.47 -7.19 -7.62
CA TYR A 70 0.96 -7.34 -7.85
C TYR A 70 1.65 -8.14 -6.73
N GLU A 71 1.31 -7.94 -5.46
CA GLU A 71 1.88 -8.76 -4.37
C GLU A 71 1.37 -10.18 -4.36
N ASP A 72 0.09 -10.39 -4.67
CA ASP A 72 -0.46 -11.74 -4.81
C ASP A 72 0.31 -12.49 -5.91
N PHE A 73 0.54 -11.83 -7.06
CA PHE A 73 1.36 -12.39 -8.14
C PHE A 73 2.80 -12.68 -7.70
N ARG A 74 3.46 -11.75 -6.98
CA ARG A 74 4.82 -11.97 -6.48
C ARG A 74 4.89 -13.19 -5.56
N THR A 75 3.90 -13.34 -4.67
CA THR A 75 3.82 -14.46 -3.75
C THR A 75 3.59 -15.78 -4.50
N LEU A 76 2.65 -15.80 -5.44
CA LEU A 76 2.34 -16.99 -6.26
C LEU A 76 3.52 -17.44 -7.11
N THR A 77 4.34 -16.51 -7.58
CA THR A 77 5.52 -16.79 -8.42
C THR A 77 6.83 -16.91 -7.64
N ALA A 78 6.78 -16.84 -6.30
CA ALA A 78 7.95 -16.78 -5.42
C ALA A 78 8.97 -15.67 -5.77
N MET A 79 8.49 -14.61 -6.44
CA MET A 79 9.30 -13.47 -6.87
C MET A 79 9.82 -12.65 -5.69
N ASP A 80 9.18 -12.76 -4.53
CA ASP A 80 9.64 -12.17 -3.27
C ASP A 80 11.03 -12.67 -2.84
N ARG A 81 11.45 -13.85 -3.31
CA ARG A 81 12.74 -14.48 -3.00
C ARG A 81 13.84 -14.16 -4.01
N GLU A 82 13.48 -13.55 -5.13
CA GLU A 82 14.41 -13.25 -6.21
C GLU A 82 15.30 -12.05 -5.90
N SER A 83 16.38 -11.89 -6.66
CA SER A 83 17.25 -10.71 -6.51
C SER A 83 16.51 -9.41 -6.90
N SER A 84 16.84 -8.31 -6.23
CA SER A 84 16.25 -6.99 -6.52
C SER A 84 16.25 -6.61 -8.02
N PRO A 85 17.32 -6.84 -8.80
CA PRO A 85 17.31 -6.57 -10.24
C PRO A 85 16.25 -7.36 -11.02
N VAL A 86 16.02 -8.63 -10.65
CA VAL A 86 15.00 -9.49 -11.29
C VAL A 86 13.61 -9.00 -10.94
N GLN A 87 13.37 -8.70 -9.66
CA GLN A 87 12.09 -8.13 -9.20
C GLN A 87 11.80 -6.80 -9.90
N LEU A 88 12.82 -5.94 -10.05
CA LEU A 88 12.70 -4.66 -10.73
C LEU A 88 12.44 -4.82 -12.23
N ALA A 89 13.01 -5.82 -12.89
CA ALA A 89 12.74 -6.12 -14.29
C ALA A 89 11.27 -6.55 -14.48
N LEU A 90 10.78 -7.46 -13.65
CA LEU A 90 9.37 -7.86 -13.64
C LEU A 90 8.46 -6.65 -13.38
N PHE A 91 8.75 -5.88 -12.33
CA PHE A 91 7.97 -4.70 -11.98
C PHE A 91 7.82 -3.74 -13.17
N ARG A 92 8.92 -3.42 -13.85
CA ARG A 92 8.93 -2.56 -15.05
C ARG A 92 8.06 -3.11 -16.18
N HIS A 93 8.00 -4.43 -16.32
CA HIS A 93 7.14 -5.09 -17.30
C HIS A 93 5.66 -4.99 -16.92
N MET A 94 5.33 -5.15 -15.64
CA MET A 94 3.95 -5.21 -15.14
C MET A 94 3.27 -3.85 -14.96
N ILE A 95 4.01 -2.79 -14.62
CA ILE A 95 3.43 -1.45 -14.40
C ILE A 95 2.93 -0.77 -15.68
N GLY A 96 3.39 -1.24 -16.85
CA GLY A 96 3.01 -0.72 -18.16
C GLY A 96 3.70 0.61 -18.55
N PRO A 97 3.58 1.02 -19.83
CA PRO A 97 4.32 2.16 -20.38
C PRO A 97 4.07 3.52 -19.71
N PRO A 98 2.83 3.92 -19.33
CA PRO A 98 2.59 5.20 -18.66
C PRO A 98 3.32 5.33 -17.33
N ALA A 99 3.19 4.31 -16.47
CA ALA A 99 3.84 4.24 -15.17
C ALA A 99 5.38 4.16 -15.30
N LEU A 100 5.88 3.50 -16.36
CA LEU A 100 7.31 3.44 -16.64
C LEU A 100 7.89 4.82 -16.98
N ARG A 101 7.13 5.69 -17.65
CA ARG A 101 7.55 7.09 -17.91
C ARG A 101 7.71 7.88 -16.61
N VAL A 102 6.77 7.72 -15.68
CA VAL A 102 6.85 8.31 -14.33
C VAL A 102 8.12 7.84 -13.63
N LYS A 103 8.35 6.52 -13.58
CA LYS A 103 9.54 5.91 -12.96
C LYS A 103 10.86 6.44 -13.56
N ASN A 104 10.88 6.73 -14.86
CA ASN A 104 12.07 7.25 -15.53
C ASN A 104 12.36 8.72 -15.17
N GLY A 105 11.37 9.47 -14.70
CA GLY A 105 11.53 10.84 -14.23
C GLY A 105 11.99 10.96 -12.77
N PHE A 106 12.11 9.86 -12.03
CA PHE A 106 12.52 9.90 -10.63
C PHE A 106 13.96 10.35 -10.45
N THR A 107 14.15 11.23 -9.46
CA THR A 107 15.44 11.58 -8.89
C THR A 107 15.73 10.69 -7.68
N TYR A 108 17.00 10.37 -7.49
CA TYR A 108 17.50 9.51 -6.42
C TYR A 108 18.52 10.30 -5.60
N SER A 109 18.43 10.21 -4.28
CA SER A 109 19.48 10.72 -3.40
C SER A 109 20.73 9.83 -3.48
N PRO A 110 21.90 10.30 -2.98
CA PRO A 110 23.15 9.53 -3.07
C PRO A 110 23.10 8.16 -2.37
N ASP A 111 22.24 8.02 -1.36
CA ASP A 111 21.99 6.81 -0.58
C ASP A 111 20.92 5.88 -1.21
N GLU A 112 20.18 6.36 -2.20
CA GLU A 112 19.15 5.57 -2.90
C GLU A 112 19.71 4.86 -4.13
N TYR A 113 19.61 3.54 -4.17
CA TYR A 113 20.01 2.76 -5.35
C TYR A 113 18.86 2.59 -6.34
N ARG A 114 19.00 3.15 -7.55
CA ARG A 114 18.01 3.01 -8.65
C ARG A 114 17.75 1.57 -9.14
N GLY A 115 18.62 0.63 -8.76
CA GLY A 115 18.46 -0.80 -9.04
C GLY A 115 17.81 -1.58 -7.90
N ASP A 116 17.49 -0.91 -6.79
CA ASP A 116 16.76 -1.46 -5.67
C ASP A 116 15.25 -1.39 -5.96
N TRP A 117 14.60 -2.54 -5.98
CA TRP A 117 13.16 -2.65 -6.24
C TRP A 117 12.34 -1.96 -5.15
N GLN A 118 12.74 -2.08 -3.88
CA GLN A 118 12.06 -1.44 -2.76
C GLN A 118 12.11 0.08 -2.87
N VAL A 119 13.27 0.64 -3.24
CA VAL A 119 13.43 2.10 -3.44
C VAL A 119 12.53 2.59 -4.57
N VAL A 120 12.52 1.89 -5.70
CA VAL A 120 11.67 2.26 -6.85
C VAL A 120 10.19 2.14 -6.49
N MET A 121 9.80 1.08 -5.79
CA MET A 121 8.41 0.89 -5.36
C MET A 121 7.95 2.02 -4.43
N ALA A 122 8.75 2.39 -3.42
CA ALA A 122 8.40 3.46 -2.49
C ALA A 122 8.17 4.81 -3.20
N LYS A 123 9.02 5.16 -4.19
CA LYS A 123 8.81 6.38 -4.99
C LYS A 123 7.55 6.32 -5.85
N MET A 124 7.21 5.14 -6.39
CA MET A 124 5.95 4.96 -7.12
C MET A 124 4.76 5.13 -6.17
N GLU A 125 4.77 4.49 -5.00
CA GLU A 125 3.72 4.67 -4.00
C GLU A 125 3.55 6.15 -3.63
N TRP A 126 4.64 6.88 -3.41
CA TRP A 126 4.60 8.31 -3.13
C TRP A 126 4.00 9.12 -4.28
N TYR A 127 4.33 8.78 -5.54
CA TYR A 127 3.74 9.45 -6.70
C TYR A 127 2.22 9.21 -6.82
N TYR A 128 1.77 7.95 -6.67
CA TYR A 128 0.37 7.59 -6.88
C TYR A 128 -0.53 7.93 -5.70
N LEU A 129 -0.02 7.91 -4.47
CA LEU A 129 -0.78 8.21 -3.26
C LEU A 129 -0.62 9.67 -2.82
N GLY A 130 0.41 10.36 -3.32
CA GLY A 130 0.80 11.69 -2.87
C GLY A 130 1.39 11.70 -1.46
N GLU A 131 1.68 12.90 -0.96
CA GLU A 131 1.80 13.10 0.49
C GLU A 131 0.40 13.04 1.09
N SER A 132 0.15 12.08 1.98
CA SER A 132 -1.06 12.10 2.80
C SER A 132 -1.06 13.39 3.62
N ASN A 133 -2.00 14.30 3.37
CA ASN A 133 -2.21 15.44 4.24
C ASN A 133 -2.85 14.96 5.54
N GLU A 134 -2.01 14.50 6.46
CA GLU A 134 -2.39 13.94 7.76
C GLU A 134 -3.38 14.87 8.50
N THR A 135 -3.18 16.19 8.39
CA THR A 135 -4.07 17.19 8.98
C THR A 135 -5.47 17.14 8.38
N TYR A 136 -5.57 17.02 7.06
CA TYR A 136 -6.84 16.92 6.35
C TYR A 136 -7.55 15.60 6.61
N GLU A 137 -6.83 14.48 6.58
CA GLU A 137 -7.37 13.15 6.90
C GLU A 137 -7.92 13.12 8.34
N ARG A 138 -7.18 13.67 9.30
CA ARG A 138 -7.64 13.80 10.69
C ARG A 138 -8.84 14.73 10.83
N TYR A 139 -8.89 15.81 10.05
CA TYR A 139 -10.07 16.66 10.00
C TYR A 139 -11.29 15.88 9.53
N ILE A 140 -11.19 15.09 8.45
CA ILE A 140 -12.28 14.24 7.96
C ILE A 140 -12.72 13.24 9.04
N PHE A 141 -11.76 12.56 9.68
CA PHE A 141 -12.04 11.64 10.79
C PHE A 141 -12.83 12.32 11.92
N ASN A 142 -12.35 13.48 12.40
CA ASN A 142 -12.99 14.21 13.50
C ASN A 142 -14.38 14.79 13.15
N GLN A 143 -14.63 15.02 11.86
CA GLN A 143 -15.92 15.53 11.37
C GLN A 143 -16.93 14.42 11.07
N ARG A 144 -16.51 13.15 11.10
CA ARG A 144 -17.37 12.01 10.79
C ARG A 144 -18.45 11.85 11.86
N ARG A 145 -19.72 11.96 11.44
CA ARG A 145 -20.92 11.74 12.27
C ARG A 145 -21.76 10.61 11.73
N GLN A 146 -22.29 9.75 12.61
CA GLN A 146 -23.19 8.65 12.23
C GLN A 146 -24.39 9.20 11.46
N GLN A 147 -24.70 8.60 10.30
CA GLN A 147 -25.86 9.01 9.51
C GLN A 147 -27.15 8.43 10.09
N HIS A 148 -28.29 9.08 9.83
CA HIS A 148 -29.58 8.69 10.43
C HIS A 148 -30.01 7.25 10.11
N SER A 149 -29.62 6.73 8.93
CA SER A 149 -29.91 5.37 8.47
C SER A 149 -28.74 4.38 8.62
N GLU A 150 -27.63 4.81 9.23
CA GLU A 150 -26.42 4.01 9.35
C GLU A 150 -26.41 3.21 10.66
N SER A 151 -26.17 1.89 10.58
CA SER A 151 -26.00 1.06 11.77
C SER A 151 -24.71 1.42 12.52
N LEU A 152 -24.68 1.15 13.81
CA LEU A 152 -23.48 1.37 14.63
C LEU A 152 -22.27 0.62 14.07
N ASP A 153 -22.46 -0.62 13.63
CA ASP A 153 -21.37 -1.43 13.07
C ASP A 153 -20.82 -0.83 11.77
N ALA A 154 -21.70 -0.35 10.88
CA ALA A 154 -21.28 0.33 9.65
C ALA A 154 -20.53 1.63 9.96
N PHE A 155 -20.99 2.39 10.96
CA PHE A 155 -20.33 3.59 11.43
C PHE A 155 -18.92 3.30 11.96
N VAL A 156 -18.79 2.32 12.86
CA VAL A 156 -17.50 1.89 13.43
C VAL A 156 -16.55 1.37 12.34
N LEU A 157 -17.05 0.61 11.35
CA LEU A 157 -16.25 0.16 10.21
C LEU A 157 -15.74 1.33 9.38
N SER A 158 -16.56 2.35 9.15
CA SER A 158 -16.15 3.54 8.41
C SER A 158 -15.08 4.34 9.16
N LEU A 159 -15.19 4.48 10.49
CA LEU A 159 -14.17 5.11 11.33
C LEU A 159 -12.84 4.35 11.27
N LYS A 160 -12.87 3.01 11.37
CA LYS A 160 -11.70 2.13 11.19
C LYS A 160 -11.06 2.26 9.82
N SER A 161 -11.83 2.59 8.79
CA SER A 161 -11.28 2.85 7.46
C SER A 161 -10.55 4.19 7.41
N LEU A 162 -11.11 5.23 8.05
CA LEU A 162 -10.53 6.58 8.08
C LEU A 162 -9.26 6.65 8.95
N THR A 163 -9.17 5.89 10.03
CA THR A 163 -7.96 5.88 10.88
C THR A 163 -6.69 5.44 10.13
N ARG A 164 -6.84 4.59 9.10
CA ARG A 164 -5.73 4.03 8.31
C ARG A 164 -4.92 5.10 7.56
N SER A 165 -5.54 6.20 7.14
CA SER A 165 -4.86 7.32 6.45
C SER A 165 -4.41 8.44 7.40
N CYS A 166 -4.83 8.40 8.68
CA CYS A 166 -4.57 9.46 9.67
C CYS A 166 -3.23 9.32 10.42
N ASN A 167 -2.46 8.28 10.12
CA ASN A 167 -1.17 7.98 10.75
C ASN A 167 -1.25 8.00 12.29
N PHE A 168 -2.37 7.51 12.85
CA PHE A 168 -2.49 7.34 14.29
C PHE A 168 -1.58 6.21 14.75
N CYS A 169 -1.01 6.33 15.95
CA CYS A 169 -0.28 5.21 16.53
C CYS A 169 -1.25 4.04 16.75
N ALA A 170 -0.82 2.81 16.50
CA ALA A 170 -1.67 1.62 16.64
C ALA A 170 -2.36 1.50 18.02
N TYR A 171 -1.74 2.01 19.08
CA TYR A 171 -2.33 2.00 20.43
C TYR A 171 -3.43 3.06 20.65
N LEU A 172 -3.60 4.03 19.74
CA LEU A 172 -4.62 5.09 19.82
C LEU A 172 -5.86 4.77 18.98
N GLU A 173 -5.77 3.86 18.01
CA GLU A 173 -6.87 3.59 17.08
C GLU A 173 -8.15 3.17 17.82
N GLU A 174 -8.06 2.24 18.77
CA GLU A 174 -9.24 1.79 19.52
C GLU A 174 -9.82 2.85 20.44
N SER A 175 -8.97 3.69 21.06
CA SER A 175 -9.47 4.78 21.93
C SER A 175 -10.19 5.85 21.11
N LEU A 176 -9.67 6.20 19.93
CA LEU A 176 -10.24 7.24 19.09
C LEU A 176 -11.59 6.85 18.46
N ILE A 177 -11.85 5.56 18.29
CA ILE A 177 -13.15 5.07 17.78
C ILE A 177 -14.23 5.07 18.86
N ARG A 178 -13.84 5.01 20.15
CA ARG A 178 -14.77 4.97 21.29
C ARG A 178 -15.18 6.37 21.76
N ASP A 179 -14.31 7.36 21.55
CA ASP A 179 -14.56 8.78 21.86
C ASP A 179 -15.51 9.43 20.83
#